data_AF-A0A662KCC6-F1
#
_entry.id   AF-A0A662KCC6-F1
#
_cell.length_a   1.000
_cell.length_b   1.000
_cell.length_c   1.000
_cell.angle_alpha   90.00
_cell.angle_beta   90.00
_cell.angle_gamma   90.00
#
_symmetry.space_group_name_H-M   'P 1'
#
loop_
_entity.id
_entity.type
_entity.pdbx_description
1 polymer ?
#
loop_
_entity_poly.entity_id
_entity_poly.type
_entity_poly.pdbx_seq_one_letter_code
_entity_poly.pdbx_strand_id
1 'polypeptide(L)'
;MGKKLICQRRGRGTSKFRVPERSCLAEIKYPYERKFEGVVTEIVRDAIHTAPIMKVRSKDNGKTILLLAAEGVQVGQTIKITEDEIAVGNVLPIGKIPEGYPIYNVELNPGDGGKLVRA
;
A
#
# COMPACT_ATOMS: atom_id res chain seq x y z
N MET A 1 15.09 -5.46 -44.32
CA MET A 1 15.10 -5.82 -42.88
C MET A 1 13.88 -5.21 -42.19
N GLY A 2 13.30 -5.92 -41.21
CA GLY A 2 12.12 -5.45 -40.46
C GLY A 2 12.46 -4.37 -39.41
N LYS A 3 11.45 -3.57 -39.04
CA LYS A 3 11.55 -2.62 -37.91
C LYS A 3 11.28 -3.33 -36.58
N LYS A 4 11.84 -2.79 -35.49
CA LYS A 4 11.58 -3.30 -34.13
C LYS A 4 10.11 -3.16 -33.73
N LEU A 5 9.59 -4.19 -33.05
CA LEU A 5 8.24 -4.22 -32.48
C LEU A 5 8.08 -3.21 -31.32
N ILE A 6 6.84 -2.86 -31.00
CA ILE A 6 6.54 -1.93 -29.90
C ILE A 6 7.02 -2.48 -28.56
N CYS A 7 6.87 -3.78 -28.28
CA CYS A 7 7.35 -4.41 -27.04
C CYS A 7 8.87 -4.26 -26.86
N GLN A 8 9.64 -4.41 -27.94
CA GLN A 8 11.09 -4.20 -27.92
C GLN A 8 11.47 -2.73 -27.69
N ARG A 9 10.64 -1.78 -28.17
CA ARG A 9 10.84 -0.35 -27.91
C ARG A 9 10.46 0.04 -26.49
N ARG A 10 9.41 -0.57 -25.93
CA ARG A 10 8.97 -0.39 -24.54
C ARG A 10 10.06 -0.77 -23.54
N GLY A 11 10.71 -1.92 -23.74
CA GLY A 11 11.79 -2.40 -22.87
C GLY A 11 13.01 -1.47 -22.77
N ARG A 12 13.17 -0.52 -23.70
CA ARG A 12 14.23 0.52 -23.62
C ARG A 12 13.93 1.62 -22.60
N GLY A 13 12.70 1.72 -22.09
CA GLY A 13 12.35 2.68 -21.03
C GLY A 13 12.43 4.15 -21.43
N THR A 14 12.29 4.47 -22.73
CA THR A 14 12.21 5.85 -23.23
C THR A 14 11.00 6.58 -22.66
N SER A 15 11.06 7.91 -22.53
CA SER A 15 9.98 8.76 -21.95
C SER A 15 8.57 8.42 -22.44
N LYS A 16 8.38 8.11 -23.73
CA LYS A 16 7.06 7.72 -24.30
C LYS A 16 6.37 6.53 -23.61
N PHE A 17 7.14 5.62 -23.01
CA PHE A 17 6.64 4.40 -22.38
C PHE A 17 6.83 4.41 -20.86
N ARG A 18 7.40 5.46 -20.28
CA ARG A 18 7.66 5.58 -18.85
C ARG A 18 6.50 6.32 -18.18
N VAL A 19 6.11 5.86 -17.00
CA VAL A 19 5.17 6.59 -16.15
C VAL A 19 5.86 7.85 -15.62
N PRO A 20 5.23 9.03 -15.71
CA PRO A 20 5.79 10.26 -15.15
C PRO A 20 5.91 10.16 -13.63
N GLU A 21 7.11 10.38 -13.09
CA GLU A 21 7.39 10.23 -11.64
C GLU A 21 6.53 11.15 -10.77
N ARG A 22 6.24 12.37 -11.25
CA ARG A 22 5.38 13.34 -10.56
C ARG A 22 3.94 12.88 -10.29
N SER A 23 3.51 11.78 -10.93
CA SER A 23 2.19 11.22 -10.73
C SER A 23 2.13 10.26 -9.53
N CYS A 24 3.27 9.84 -8.98
CA CYS A 24 3.33 8.96 -7.81
C CYS A 24 3.41 9.80 -6.54
N LEU A 25 2.46 9.64 -5.61
CA LEU A 25 2.53 10.31 -4.32
C LEU A 25 3.74 9.84 -3.49
N ALA A 26 3.84 8.53 -3.27
CA ALA A 26 4.99 7.84 -2.68
C ALA A 26 4.80 6.31 -2.74
N GLU A 27 5.82 5.57 -2.30
CA GLU A 27 5.71 4.12 -2.19
C GLU A 27 4.76 3.70 -1.06
N ILE A 28 3.74 2.92 -1.41
CA ILE A 28 2.85 2.26 -0.46
C ILE A 28 3.52 0.96 -0.03
N LYS A 29 4.02 0.94 1.21
CA LYS A 29 4.67 -0.21 1.84
C LYS A 29 4.38 -0.24 3.33
N TYR A 30 4.28 -1.44 3.89
CA TYR A 30 4.31 -1.59 5.33
C TYR A 30 5.66 -1.16 5.91
N PRO A 31 5.68 -0.48 7.08
CA PRO A 31 6.91 -0.26 7.81
C PRO A 31 7.49 -1.60 8.27
N TYR A 32 8.80 -1.66 8.44
CA TYR A 32 9.50 -2.86 8.91
C TYR A 32 9.27 -3.15 10.41
N GLU A 33 8.68 -2.19 11.13
CA GLU A 33 8.38 -2.28 12.56
C GLU A 33 7.23 -3.26 12.81
N ARG A 34 7.44 -4.26 13.69
CA ARG A 34 6.41 -5.27 14.03
C ARG A 34 5.21 -4.72 14.79
N LYS A 35 5.40 -3.60 15.49
CA LYS A 35 4.36 -2.89 16.22
C LYS A 35 4.37 -1.46 15.72
N PHE A 36 3.26 -1.05 15.13
CA PHE A 36 3.05 0.31 14.68
C PHE A 36 1.63 0.72 15.07
N GLU A 37 1.48 1.89 15.66
CA GLU A 37 0.18 2.49 15.90
C GLU A 37 0.16 3.90 15.34
N GLY A 38 -0.87 4.21 14.57
CA GLY A 38 -1.04 5.52 13.97
C GLY A 38 -2.49 5.91 13.78
N VAL A 39 -2.70 7.19 13.55
CA VAL A 39 -4.02 7.78 13.30
C VAL A 39 -4.12 8.17 11.83
N VAL A 40 -5.24 7.85 11.20
CA VAL A 40 -5.53 8.29 9.82
C VAL A 40 -5.71 9.80 9.82
N THR A 41 -4.83 10.52 9.13
CA THR A 41 -4.91 11.97 9.03
C THR A 41 -5.72 12.43 7.83
N GLU A 42 -5.63 11.71 6.71
CA GLU A 42 -6.24 12.10 5.45
C GLU A 42 -6.42 10.86 4.55
N ILE A 43 -7.47 10.88 3.72
CA ILE A 43 -7.68 9.90 2.64
C ILE A 43 -7.57 10.65 1.32
N VAL A 44 -6.63 10.22 0.47
CA VAL A 44 -6.23 10.92 -0.76
C VAL A 44 -6.35 9.99 -1.96
N ARG A 45 -6.73 10.55 -3.10
CA ARG A 45 -6.69 9.85 -4.38
C ARG A 45 -5.33 10.05 -5.03
N ASP A 46 -4.68 8.95 -5.42
CA ASP A 46 -3.44 8.98 -6.20
C ASP A 46 -3.73 8.82 -7.70
N ALA A 47 -2.83 9.30 -8.54
CA ALA A 47 -3.00 9.23 -9.99
C ALA A 47 -2.59 7.88 -10.58
N ILE A 48 -1.73 7.11 -9.90
CA ILE A 48 -1.20 5.83 -10.37
C ILE A 48 -2.02 4.67 -9.80
N HIS A 49 -2.48 4.78 -8.56
CA HIS A 49 -3.25 3.74 -7.90
C HIS A 49 -4.76 3.92 -8.13
N THR A 50 -5.45 2.82 -8.40
CA THR A 50 -6.92 2.81 -8.57
C THR A 50 -7.64 3.01 -7.23
N ALA A 51 -7.10 2.41 -6.16
CA ALA A 51 -7.66 2.48 -4.82
C ALA A 51 -7.29 3.78 -4.09
N PRO A 52 -8.15 4.29 -3.19
CA PRO A 52 -7.82 5.40 -2.32
C PRO A 52 -6.68 5.05 -1.36
N ILE A 53 -5.83 6.04 -1.07
CA ILE A 53 -4.69 5.91 -0.17
C ILE A 53 -5.02 6.63 1.13
N MET A 54 -4.71 6.02 2.26
CA MET A 54 -4.77 6.67 3.57
C MET A 54 -3.37 7.08 4.03
N LYS A 55 -3.26 8.32 4.51
CA LYS A 55 -2.10 8.81 5.26
C LYS A 55 -2.30 8.47 6.73
N VAL A 56 -1.37 7.72 7.29
CA VAL A 56 -1.41 7.32 8.70
C VAL A 56 -0.21 7.93 9.41
N ARG A 57 -0.48 8.75 10.42
CA ARG A 57 0.56 9.36 11.24
C ARG A 57 0.81 8.52 12.48
N SER A 58 2.03 8.03 12.62
CA SER A 58 2.50 7.30 13.80
C SER A 58 2.33 8.11 15.08
N LYS A 59 1.83 7.47 16.14
CA LYS A 59 1.74 8.08 17.47
C LYS A 59 3.11 8.23 18.13
N ASP A 60 4.01 7.27 17.91
CA ASP A 60 5.31 7.23 18.60
C ASP A 60 6.31 8.22 17.99
N ASN A 61 6.55 8.09 16.68
CA ASN A 61 7.65 8.80 16.00
C ASN A 61 7.16 9.99 15.16
N GLY A 62 5.85 10.23 15.10
CA GLY A 62 5.24 11.28 14.27
C GLY A 62 5.39 11.10 12.76
N LYS A 63 6.02 10.00 12.30
CA LYS A 63 6.22 9.66 10.89
C LYS A 63 4.88 9.41 10.21
N THR A 64 4.72 9.93 8.99
CA THR A 64 3.56 9.64 8.15
C THR A 64 3.88 8.51 7.20
N ILE A 65 3.09 7.45 7.23
CA ILE A 65 3.13 6.34 6.27
C ILE A 65 1.92 6.40 5.35
N LEU A 66 2.05 5.80 4.17
CA LEU A 66 0.99 5.69 3.18
C LEU A 66 0.58 4.22 3.07
N LEU A 67 -0.70 3.95 3.24
CA LEU A 67 -1.29 2.62 3.16
C LEU A 67 -2.50 2.64 2.23
N LEU A 68 -2.87 1.47 1.71
CA LEU A 68 -4.14 1.29 1.01
C LEU A 68 -5.30 1.40 2.00
N ALA A 69 -6.30 2.22 1.67
CA ALA A 69 -7.47 2.38 2.52
C ALA A 69 -8.45 1.22 2.29
N ALA A 70 -8.83 0.54 3.37
CA ALA A 70 -9.93 -0.42 3.33
C ALA A 70 -11.28 0.31 3.27
N GLU A 71 -12.30 -0.38 2.78
CA GLU A 71 -13.67 0.09 2.91
C GLU A 71 -14.05 0.24 4.38
N GLY A 72 -14.71 1.36 4.73
CA GLY A 72 -15.11 1.68 6.10
C GLY A 72 -14.06 2.42 6.93
N VAL A 73 -12.84 2.63 6.42
CA VAL A 73 -11.83 3.45 7.12
C VAL A 73 -12.23 4.93 7.11
N GLN A 74 -12.10 5.58 8.26
CA GLN A 74 -12.43 7.00 8.44
C GLN A 74 -11.23 7.82 8.94
N VAL A 75 -11.24 9.13 8.66
CA VAL A 75 -10.26 10.06 9.21
C VAL A 75 -10.40 10.13 10.73
N GLY A 76 -9.28 10.06 11.45
CA GLY A 76 -9.24 9.97 12.91
C GLY A 76 -9.27 8.54 13.47
N GLN A 77 -9.51 7.53 12.63
CA GLN A 77 -9.43 6.14 13.07
C GLN A 77 -7.98 5.76 13.41
N THR A 78 -7.81 4.95 14.45
CA THR A 78 -6.51 4.37 14.80
C THR A 78 -6.31 3.08 14.02
N ILE A 79 -5.17 2.97 13.35
CA ILE A 79 -4.74 1.80 12.59
C ILE A 79 -3.49 1.23 13.24
N LYS A 80 -3.47 -0.09 13.38
CA LYS A 80 -2.39 -0.82 14.01
C LYS A 80 -1.80 -1.88 13.10
N ILE A 81 -0.49 -2.06 13.22
CA ILE A 81 0.22 -3.24 12.76
C ILE A 81 0.52 -4.04 14.03
N THR A 82 -0.16 -5.17 14.18
CA THR A 82 -0.17 -5.95 15.42
C THR A 82 -0.42 -7.42 15.13
N GLU A 83 -0.27 -8.29 16.13
CA GLU A 83 -0.55 -9.72 16.02
C GLU A 83 -1.85 -10.12 16.73
N ASP A 84 -2.44 -9.21 17.51
CA ASP A 84 -3.45 -9.56 18.51
C ASP A 84 -4.85 -8.98 18.24
N GLU A 85 -4.97 -7.90 17.48
CA GLU A 85 -6.22 -7.13 17.32
C GLU A 85 -6.71 -7.12 15.87
N ILE A 86 -7.77 -7.89 15.62
CA ILE A 86 -8.45 -7.96 14.32
C ILE A 86 -9.46 -6.81 14.24
N ALA A 87 -9.17 -5.82 13.40
CA ALA A 87 -10.09 -4.74 13.07
C ALA A 87 -9.91 -4.32 11.61
N VAL A 88 -10.93 -3.67 11.04
CA VAL A 88 -10.88 -3.18 9.67
C VAL A 88 -9.79 -2.12 9.52
N GLY A 89 -8.88 -2.33 8.58
CA GLY A 89 -7.73 -1.46 8.34
C GLY A 89 -6.46 -1.85 9.11
N ASN A 90 -6.55 -2.74 10.11
CA ASN A 90 -5.37 -3.26 10.80
C ASN A 90 -4.58 -4.22 9.91
N VAL A 91 -3.28 -4.31 10.18
CA VAL A 91 -2.36 -5.19 9.47
C VAL A 91 -1.90 -6.27 10.44
N LEU A 92 -2.12 -7.52 10.07
CA LEU A 92 -1.75 -8.69 10.85
C LEU A 92 -1.03 -9.73 9.97
N PRO A 93 -0.15 -10.57 10.55
CA PRO A 93 0.36 -11.74 9.87
C PRO A 93 -0.78 -12.71 9.53
N ILE A 94 -0.75 -13.31 8.33
CA ILE A 94 -1.81 -14.21 7.83
C ILE A 94 -2.12 -15.34 8.81
N GLY A 95 -1.12 -15.91 9.47
CA GLY A 95 -1.31 -17.00 10.44
C GLY A 95 -2.11 -16.63 11.70
N LYS A 96 -2.37 -15.34 11.93
CA LYS A 96 -3.20 -14.84 13.05
C LYS A 96 -4.63 -14.50 12.62
N ILE A 97 -4.91 -14.46 11.32
CA ILE A 97 -6.22 -14.09 10.77
C ILE A 97 -7.08 -15.36 10.70
N PRO A 98 -8.29 -15.36 11.30
CA PRO A 98 -9.21 -16.48 11.16
C PRO A 98 -9.66 -16.67 9.72
N GLU A 99 -10.03 -17.90 9.37
CA GLU A 99 -10.54 -18.21 8.03
C GLU A 99 -11.86 -17.49 7.75
N GLY A 100 -12.10 -17.14 6.48
CA GLY A 100 -13.31 -16.47 6.02
C GLY A 100 -13.28 -14.94 6.08
N TYR A 101 -12.21 -14.33 6.59
CA TYR A 101 -12.06 -12.88 6.57
C TYR A 101 -11.53 -12.36 5.22
N PRO A 102 -12.10 -11.25 4.69
CA PRO A 102 -11.53 -10.58 3.52
C PRO A 102 -10.22 -9.87 3.91
N ILE A 103 -9.18 -10.07 3.12
CA ILE A 103 -7.85 -9.45 3.32
C ILE A 103 -7.40 -8.73 2.04
N TYR A 104 -6.51 -7.75 2.16
CA TYR A 104 -5.97 -6.98 1.06
C TYR A 104 -4.49 -6.61 1.30
N ASN A 105 -3.80 -6.17 0.24
CA ASN A 105 -2.39 -5.75 0.26
C ASN A 105 -1.43 -6.81 0.86
N VAL A 106 -1.53 -8.04 0.36
CA VAL A 106 -0.80 -9.20 0.91
C VAL A 106 0.66 -9.21 0.47
N GLU A 107 1.56 -9.53 1.40
CA GLU A 107 2.99 -9.72 1.14
C GLU A 107 3.25 -11.04 0.40
N LEU A 108 4.10 -11.03 -0.63
CA LEU A 108 4.51 -12.27 -1.31
C LEU A 108 5.60 -12.98 -0.48
N ASN A 109 6.52 -12.20 0.09
CA ASN A 109 7.48 -12.65 1.08
C ASN A 109 7.39 -11.75 2.32
N PRO A 110 7.58 -12.29 3.54
CA PRO A 110 7.52 -11.49 4.75
C PRO A 110 8.45 -10.26 4.68
N GLY A 111 7.89 -9.07 4.87
CA GLY A 111 8.59 -7.78 4.86
C GLY A 111 8.76 -7.14 3.47
N ASP A 112 8.11 -7.64 2.42
CA ASP A 112 8.15 -7.01 1.11
C ASP A 112 7.23 -5.78 0.95
N GLY A 113 6.41 -5.49 1.96
CA GLY A 113 5.58 -4.29 2.06
C GLY A 113 4.22 -4.38 1.35
N GLY A 114 3.86 -5.54 0.80
CA GLY A 114 2.57 -5.79 0.15
C GLY A 114 2.64 -5.68 -1.36
N LYS A 115 2.35 -6.79 -2.04
CA LYS A 115 2.44 -6.92 -3.50
C LYS A 115 1.18 -7.44 -4.17
N LEU A 116 0.40 -8.26 -3.47
CA LEU A 116 -0.79 -8.91 -3.99
C LEU A 116 -2.05 -8.16 -3.52
N VAL A 117 -3.14 -8.26 -4.30
CA VAL A 117 -4.46 -7.73 -3.92
C VAL A 117 -4.42 -6.23 -3.57
N ARG A 118 -3.98 -5.40 -4.53
CA ARG A 118 -3.78 -3.94 -4.36
C ARG A 118 -4.72 -3.07 -5.20
N ALA A 119 -5.58 -3.68 -6.02
CA ALA A 119 -6.46 -3.01 -6.97
C ALA A 119 -7.91 -3.11 -6.54
#